data_AF-A0A538BPB8-F1
#
_entry.id   AF-A0A538BPB8-F1
#
_cell.length_a   1.000
_cell.length_b   1.000
_cell.length_c   1.000
_cell.angle_alpha   90.00
_cell.angle_beta   90.00
_cell.angle_gamma   90.00
#
_symmetry.space_group_name_H-M   'P 1'
#
loop_
_entity.id
_entity.type
_entity.pdbx_description
1 polymer ?
#
loop_
_entity_poly.entity_id
_entity_poly.type
_entity_poly.pdbx_seq_one_letter_code
_entity_poly.pdbx_strand_id
1 'polypeptide(L)' 'MPVETPSIFTQIIQDHLELKERNAELESSMPIGRYKDDDPFHNHPLFKTEEQARLEETMDGEEPA' A
#
# COMPACT_ATOMS: atom_id res chain seq x y z
N MET A 1 11.15 -10.85 23.52
CA MET A 1 12.20 -10.35 22.62
C MET A 1 11.68 -9.04 22.03
N PRO A 2 12.30 -7.87 22.30
CA PRO A 2 11.86 -6.61 21.70
C PRO A 2 12.15 -6.71 20.20
N VAL A 3 11.12 -6.57 19.38
CA VAL A 3 11.24 -6.76 17.93
C VAL A 3 11.85 -5.47 17.37
N GLU A 4 13.09 -5.53 16.90
CA GLU A 4 13.80 -4.39 16.28
C GLU A 4 13.26 -4.02 14.87
N THR A 5 11.98 -4.32 14.62
CA THR A 5 11.29 -4.11 13.36
C THR A 5 10.83 -2.67 13.07
N PRO A 6 10.46 -1.79 14.03
CA PRO A 6 9.89 -0.49 13.66
C PRO A 6 10.90 0.41 12.93
N SER A 7 12.20 0.25 13.18
CA SER A 7 13.25 1.06 12.53
C SER A 7 13.42 0.75 11.04
N ILE A 8 13.45 -0.53 10.67
CA ILE A 8 13.62 -0.95 9.26
C ILE A 8 12.39 -0.56 8.43
N PHE A 9 11.19 -0.78 8.96
CA PHE A 9 9.97 -0.34 8.28
C PHE A 9 9.92 1.18 8.13
N THR A 10 10.34 1.92 9.16
CA THR A 10 10.42 3.39 9.07
C THR A 10 11.37 3.84 7.97
N GLN A 11 12.57 3.24 7.88
CA GLN A 11 13.53 3.56 6.82
C GLN A 11 12.97 3.26 5.43
N ILE A 12 12.35 2.09 5.24
CA ILE A 12 11.77 1.70 3.95
C ILE A 12 10.62 2.63 3.56
N ILE A 13 9.80 3.06 4.52
CA ILE A 13 8.71 4.02 4.28
C ILE A 13 9.29 5.37 3.87
N GLN A 14 10.32 5.85 4.56
CA GLN A 14 11.02 7.10 4.24
C GLN A 14 11.58 7.04 2.81
N ASP A 15 12.31 5.99 2.46
CA ASP A 15 12.89 5.79 1.14
C ASP A 15 11.79 5.75 0.04
N HIS A 16 10.66 5.11 0.33
CA HIS A 16 9.52 5.07 -0.58
C HIS A 16 8.89 6.45 -0.81
N LEU A 17 8.73 7.25 0.25
CA LEU A 17 8.18 8.60 0.15
C LEU A 17 9.10 9.52 -0.66
N GLU A 18 10.41 9.46 -0.43
CA GLU A 18 11.41 10.23 -1.19
C GLU A 18 11.46 9.84 -2.68
N LEU A 19 11.29 8.55 -2.98
CA LEU A 19 11.16 8.09 -4.37
C LEU A 19 9.87 8.62 -5.01
N LYS A 20 8.77 8.60 -4.27
CA LYS A 20 7.47 9.07 -4.76
C LYS A 20 7.48 10.58 -5.03
N GLU A 21 8.09 11.37 -4.16
CA GLU A 21 8.24 12.82 -4.33
C GLU A 21 9.04 13.15 -5.60
N ARG A 22 10.22 12.53 -5.78
CA ARG A 22 11.04 12.71 -6.99
C ARG A 22 10.31 12.30 -8.26
N ASN A 23 9.56 11.20 -8.22
CA ASN A 23 8.78 10.75 -9.37
C ASN A 23 7.62 11.71 -9.69
N ALA A 24 7.00 12.33 -8.68
CA ALA A 24 5.91 13.28 -8.89
C ALA A 24 6.36 14.54 -9.64
N GLU A 25 7.58 15.02 -9.40
CA GLU A 25 8.16 16.14 -10.16
C GLU A 25 8.35 15.78 -11.65
N LEU A 26 8.81 14.55 -11.90
CA LEU A 26 9.08 14.03 -13.24
C LEU A 26 7.81 13.70 -14.03
N GLU A 27 6.70 13.39 -13.36
CA GLU A 27 5.41 13.03 -13.98
C GLU A 27 4.90 14.11 -14.95
N SER A 28 5.16 15.39 -14.64
CA SER A 28 4.80 16.53 -15.49
C SER A 28 5.55 16.53 -16.84
N SER A 29 6.79 16.02 -16.83
CA SER A 29 7.69 15.99 -17.98
C SER A 29 7.65 14.66 -18.74
N MET A 30 7.27 13.58 -18.07
CA MET A 30 7.18 12.22 -18.59
C MET A 30 5.82 11.62 -18.25
N PRO A 31 4.81 11.75 -19.12
CA PRO A 31 3.47 11.22 -18.88
C PRO A 31 3.43 9.71 -19.14
N ILE A 32 4.18 8.94 -18.34
CA ILE A 32 4.21 7.46 -18.39
C ILE A 32 2.88 6.85 -17.95
N GLY A 33 2.05 7.59 -17.20
CA GLY A 33 0.71 7.17 -16.81
C GLY A 33 -0.19 6.79 -18.00
N ARG A 34 0.06 7.31 -19.21
CA ARG A 34 -0.70 6.92 -20.42
C ARG A 34 -0.37 5.53 -20.96
N TYR A 35 0.80 5.01 -20.60
CA TYR A 35 1.28 3.68 -20.98
C TYR A 35 1.15 2.68 -19.84
N LYS A 36 0.72 3.14 -18.66
CA LYS A 36 0.43 2.27 -17.54
C LYS A 36 -0.93 1.62 -17.83
N ASP A 37 -0.94 0.32 -18.03
CA ASP A 37 -2.18 -0.45 -18.06
C ASP A 37 -2.91 -0.28 -16.71
N ASP A 38 -4.24 -0.28 -16.75
CA ASP A 38 -5.04 -0.28 -15.53
C ASP A 38 -4.59 -1.43 -14.63
N ASP A 39 -4.50 -1.16 -13.32
CA ASP A 39 -4.09 -2.16 -12.36
C ASP A 39 -5.02 -3.38 -12.47
N PRO A 40 -4.52 -4.57 -12.84
CA PRO A 40 -5.35 -5.77 -13.00
C PRO A 40 -6.00 -6.20 -11.69
N PHE A 41 -5.51 -5.66 -10.56
CA PHE A 41 -6.07 -5.90 -9.23
C PHE A 41 -7.05 -4.81 -8.77
N HIS A 42 -7.29 -3.78 -9.59
CA HIS A 42 -8.29 -2.75 -9.29
C HIS A 42 -9.69 -3.38 -9.22
N ASN A 43 -10.31 -3.33 -8.04
CA ASN A 43 -11.61 -3.96 -7.76
C ASN A 43 -11.62 -5.48 -8.02
N HIS A 44 -10.48 -6.15 -7.80
CA HIS A 44 -10.35 -7.57 -8.06
C HIS A 44 -11.08 -8.41 -7.00
N PRO A 45 -11.84 -9.47 -7.39
CA PRO A 45 -12.67 -10.25 -6.46
C PRO A 45 -11.95 -10.91 -5.28
N LEU A 46 -10.63 -11.06 -5.37
CA LEU A 46 -9.79 -11.62 -4.30
C LEU A 46 -9.31 -10.57 -3.27
N PHE A 47 -9.32 -9.28 -3.63
CA PHE A 47 -8.90 -8.22 -2.72
C PHE A 47 -10.16 -7.54 -2.17
N LYS A 48 -10.43 -7.76 -0.88
CA LYS A 48 -11.51 -7.09 -0.17
C LYS A 48 -11.20 -5.60 -0.10
N THR A 49 -12.22 -4.78 -0.33
CA THR A 49 -12.12 -3.34 -0.08
C THR A 49 -11.82 -3.08 1.40
N GLU A 50 -11.18 -1.95 1.72
CA GLU A 50 -10.88 -1.58 3.10
C GLU A 50 -12.12 -1.63 4.01
N GLU A 51 -13.27 -1.21 3.48
CA GLU A 51 -14.54 -1.27 4.19
C GLU A 51 -14.99 -2.71 4.48
N GLN A 52 -14.81 -3.63 3.53
CA GLN A 52 -15.11 -5.05 3.71
C GLN A 52 -14.15 -5.73 4.70
N ALA A 53 -12.85 -5.43 4.63
CA ALA A 53 -11.86 -5.95 5.57
C ALA A 53 -12.19 -5.50 7.01
N ARG A 54 -12.58 -4.24 7.20
CA ARG A 54 -12.97 -3.69 8.51
C ARG A 54 -14.28 -4.29 9.04
N LEU A 55 -15.22 -4.60 8.15
CA LEU A 55 -16.48 -5.26 8.53
C LEU A 55 -16.27 -6.72 8.93
N GLU A 56 -15.35 -7.42 8.26
CA GLU A 56 -14.94 -8.77 8.62
C GLU A 56 -14.18 -8.80 9.94
N GLU A 57 -13.26 -7.87 10.19
CA GLU A 57 -12.57 -7.75 11.48
C GLU A 57 -13.54 -7.51 12.67
N THR A 58 -14.68 -6.86 12.42
CA THR A 58 -15.72 -6.63 13.43
C THR A 58 -16.72 -7.78 13.57
N MET A 59 -16.83 -8.67 12.58
CA MET A 59 -17.71 -9.85 12.63
C MET A 59 -16.97 -11.16 12.96
N ASP A 60 -15.67 -11.27 12.64
CA ASP A 60 -14.79 -12.41 12.91
C ASP A 60 -14.05 -12.21 14.24
N GLY A 61 -14.80 -11.82 15.28
CA GLY A 61 -14.28 -11.70 16.63
C GLY A 61 -13.78 -13.06 17.16
N GLU A 62 -12.47 -13.11 17.45
CA GLU A 62 -11.67 -14.18 18.10
C GLU A 62 -11.15 -15.29 17.15
N GLU A 63 -9.84 -15.55 17.05
CA GLU A 63 -8.97 -15.86 18.20
C GLU A 63 -7.66 -15.04 18.30
N PRO A 64 -7.22 -14.76 19.55
CA PRO A 64 -5.85 -14.36 19.85
C PRO A 64 -4.90 -15.56 19.70
N ALA A 65 -3.71 -15.34 19.16
CA ALA A 65 -2.56 -16.25 19.27
C ALA A 65 -1.35 -15.51 19.85
#